data_AF-A0A3P7F5K6-F1
#
_entry.id   AF-A0A3P7F5K6-F1
#
_cell.length_a   1.000
_cell.length_b   1.000
_cell.length_c   1.000
_cell.angle_alpha   90.00
_cell.angle_beta   90.00
_cell.angle_gamma   90.00
#
_symmetry.space_group_name_H-M   'P 1'
#
loop_
_entity.id
_entity.type
_entity.pdbx_description
1 polymer ?
#
loop_
_entity_poly.entity_id
_entity_poly.type
_entity_poly.pdbx_seq_one_letter_code
_entity_poly.pdbx_strand_id
1 'polypeptide(L)'
;MPYIPDSIEFYRSASFIVANVSVFRSAAYTNDPSIIQKNHKMVSINACIEIDLTGQIAADSIGTRIYSGIGGQLDYVYGAASAPGGKAIMALTSCTGKGDSKIVPFLKQGAGVVTTRGHVQYIVTEYGIAQLWGKSLRQRAYELINISHPKHRESLEKSAFEILHCMPGKD
;
A
#
# COMPACT_ATOMS: atom_id res chain seq x y z
N MET A 1 17.95 18.80 13.78
CA MET A 1 17.36 18.88 12.44
C MET A 1 18.24 18.07 11.51
N PRO A 2 17.73 17.05 10.79
CA PRO A 2 18.52 16.42 9.74
C PRO A 2 18.73 17.44 8.61
N TYR A 3 19.97 17.54 8.16
CA TYR A 3 20.43 18.33 7.02
C TYR A 3 19.60 17.98 5.78
N ILE A 4 18.93 18.97 5.19
CA ILE A 4 18.34 18.85 3.86
C ILE A 4 19.47 19.26 2.90
N PRO A 5 20.03 18.33 2.10
CA PRO A 5 21.07 18.68 1.15
C PRO A 5 20.54 19.72 0.17
N ASP A 6 21.37 20.70 -0.20
CA ASP A 6 21.04 21.65 -1.25
C ASP A 6 20.65 20.89 -2.52
N SER A 7 19.61 21.37 -3.22
CA SER A 7 19.04 20.73 -4.41
C SER A 7 20.08 20.27 -5.45
N ILE A 8 21.23 20.94 -5.51
CA ILE A 8 22.36 20.63 -6.39
C ILE A 8 23.04 19.28 -6.04
N GLU A 9 23.11 18.89 -4.78
CA GLU A 9 23.78 17.65 -4.35
C GLU A 9 22.93 16.42 -4.69
N PHE A 10 21.60 16.55 -4.63
CA PHE A 10 20.66 15.54 -5.13
C PHE A 10 20.81 15.32 -6.65
N TYR A 11 21.04 16.38 -7.44
CA TYR A 11 21.28 16.24 -8.87
C TYR A 11 22.66 15.68 -9.22
N ARG A 12 23.67 15.79 -8.32
CA ARG A 12 24.99 15.19 -8.55
C ARG A 12 25.00 13.67 -8.45
N SER A 13 24.15 13.07 -7.61
CA SER A 13 23.94 11.61 -7.58
C SER A 13 23.19 11.09 -8.82
N ALA A 14 22.57 12.00 -9.58
CA ALA A 14 21.87 11.74 -10.84
C ALA A 14 22.75 11.94 -12.09
N SER A 15 24.08 11.84 -11.97
CA SER A 15 25.01 12.00 -13.10
C SER A 15 24.77 10.99 -14.24
N PHE A 16 24.09 9.86 -13.97
CA PHE A 16 23.58 8.93 -14.99
C PHE A 16 22.40 9.50 -15.81
N ILE A 17 21.56 10.35 -15.19
CA ILE A 17 20.34 10.92 -15.80
C ILE A 17 20.70 12.05 -16.79
N VAL A 18 21.77 12.79 -16.50
CA VAL A 18 22.20 13.92 -17.35
C VAL A 18 22.92 13.44 -18.63
N ALA A 19 23.35 12.18 -18.68
CA ALA A 19 24.13 11.64 -19.79
C ALA A 19 23.29 11.02 -20.93
N ASN A 20 21.97 10.86 -20.81
CA ASN A 20 21.12 10.28 -21.87
C ASN A 20 19.66 10.79 -21.85
N VAL A 21 19.17 11.26 -23.02
CA VAL A 21 17.77 11.46 -23.54
C VAL A 21 16.58 11.31 -22.56
N SER A 22 16.65 11.86 -21.36
CA SER A 22 15.58 11.76 -20.36
C SER A 22 14.78 13.06 -20.34
N VAL A 23 13.48 12.98 -20.60
CA VAL A 23 12.58 14.14 -20.60
C VAL A 23 11.73 14.12 -19.34
N PHE A 24 11.84 15.17 -18.54
CA PHE A 24 10.99 15.37 -17.37
C PHE A 24 9.63 15.96 -17.75
N ARG A 25 8.59 15.53 -17.05
CA ARG A 25 7.22 16.07 -17.16
C ARG A 25 6.75 16.50 -15.76
N SER A 26 5.77 17.39 -15.71
CA SER A 26 5.18 17.83 -14.45
C SER A 26 4.41 16.68 -13.78
N ALA A 27 4.26 16.77 -12.45
CA ALA A 27 3.45 15.82 -11.69
C ALA A 27 2.00 15.75 -12.21
N ALA A 28 1.44 16.89 -12.66
CA ALA A 28 0.11 16.95 -13.27
C ALA A 28 -0.04 16.05 -14.50
N TYR A 29 1.05 15.75 -15.22
CA TYR A 29 1.05 14.81 -16.33
C TYR A 29 1.38 13.39 -15.89
N THR A 30 2.45 13.21 -15.09
CA THR A 30 2.94 11.87 -14.71
C THR A 30 2.00 11.14 -13.77
N ASN A 31 1.26 11.89 -12.94
CA ASN A 31 0.34 11.34 -11.95
C ASN A 31 -1.12 11.39 -12.42
N ASP A 32 -1.41 11.82 -13.66
CA ASP A 32 -2.77 11.73 -14.18
C ASP A 32 -3.13 10.26 -14.43
N PRO A 33 -4.13 9.68 -13.73
CA PRO A 33 -4.47 8.28 -13.91
C PRO A 33 -4.94 7.95 -15.33
N SER A 34 -5.51 8.92 -16.06
CA SER A 34 -5.91 8.77 -17.47
C SER A 34 -4.70 8.62 -18.41
N ILE A 35 -3.53 9.12 -17.99
CA ILE A 35 -2.25 8.93 -18.68
C ILE A 35 -1.62 7.61 -18.23
N ILE A 36 -1.58 7.34 -16.92
CA ILE A 36 -1.01 6.12 -16.36
C ILE A 36 -1.64 4.86 -16.98
N GLN A 37 -2.97 4.82 -17.08
CA GLN A 37 -3.71 3.66 -17.57
C GLN A 37 -3.43 3.30 -19.04
N LYS A 38 -2.83 4.22 -19.82
CA LYS A 38 -2.46 3.96 -21.23
C LYS A 38 -1.26 3.01 -21.35
N ASN A 39 -0.51 2.79 -20.28
CA ASN A 39 0.66 1.92 -20.28
C ASN A 39 0.25 0.45 -20.13
N HIS A 40 0.48 -0.37 -21.17
CA HIS A 40 0.20 -1.80 -21.12
C HIS A 40 1.05 -2.48 -20.04
N LYS A 41 0.43 -3.34 -19.21
CA LYS A 41 1.07 -3.99 -18.06
C LYS A 41 1.70 -3.00 -17.06
N MET A 42 1.08 -1.84 -16.86
CA MET A 42 1.51 -0.89 -15.83
C MET A 42 1.55 -1.56 -14.45
N VAL A 43 2.68 -1.51 -13.77
CA VAL A 43 2.83 -2.01 -12.40
C VAL A 43 3.16 -0.82 -11.50
N SER A 44 2.32 -0.58 -10.50
CA SER A 44 2.64 0.35 -9.41
C SER A 44 2.98 -0.43 -8.15
N ILE A 45 4.04 -0.01 -7.47
CA ILE A 45 4.49 -0.59 -6.19
C ILE A 45 4.63 0.56 -5.21
N ASN A 46 3.86 0.54 -4.14
CA ASN A 46 3.89 1.54 -3.09
C ASN A 46 4.02 0.88 -1.72
N ALA A 47 4.53 1.61 -0.74
CA ALA A 47 4.62 1.14 0.65
C ALA A 47 3.45 1.68 1.48
N CYS A 48 3.09 0.97 2.55
CA CYS A 48 2.16 1.48 3.55
C CYS A 48 2.62 1.25 4.99
N ILE A 49 1.96 1.93 5.92
CA ILE A 49 2.27 1.86 7.36
C ILE A 49 1.52 0.70 7.99
N GLU A 50 0.21 0.63 7.75
CA GLU A 50 -0.67 -0.42 8.26
C GLU A 50 -1.88 -0.63 7.34
N ILE A 51 -2.45 -1.82 7.42
CA ILE A 51 -3.65 -2.23 6.69
C ILE A 51 -4.61 -2.95 7.62
N ASP A 52 -5.90 -2.61 7.55
CA ASP A 52 -6.92 -3.31 8.32
C ASP A 52 -7.43 -4.59 7.62
N LEU A 53 -8.11 -5.47 8.36
CA LEU A 53 -8.67 -6.72 7.84
C LEU A 53 -9.71 -6.53 6.73
N THR A 54 -10.23 -5.32 6.53
CA THR A 54 -11.15 -5.00 5.42
C THR A 54 -10.40 -4.56 4.15
N GLY A 55 -9.10 -4.27 4.28
CA GLY A 55 -8.22 -3.80 3.21
C GLY A 55 -8.09 -2.28 3.12
N GLN A 56 -8.47 -1.52 4.15
CA GLN A 56 -8.17 -0.08 4.19
C GLN A 56 -6.72 0.14 4.57
N ILE A 57 -6.06 1.11 3.94
CA ILE A 57 -4.64 1.35 4.11
C ILE A 57 -4.41 2.76 4.64
N ALA A 58 -3.66 2.83 5.75
CA ALA A 58 -3.00 4.05 6.18
C ALA A 58 -1.55 4.04 5.70
N ALA A 59 -1.13 5.11 5.02
CA ALA A 59 0.20 5.23 4.45
C ALA A 59 0.92 6.53 4.85
N ASP A 60 0.19 7.53 5.31
CA ASP A 60 0.73 8.86 5.63
C ASP A 60 0.80 9.16 7.14
N SER A 61 0.16 8.34 7.96
CA SER A 61 -0.10 8.64 9.37
C SER A 61 -0.05 7.39 10.26
N ILE A 62 0.24 7.62 11.55
CA ILE A 62 0.21 6.61 12.61
C ILE A 62 -0.77 7.12 13.67
N GLY A 63 -2.03 6.67 13.59
CA GLY A 63 -3.12 7.31 14.33
C GLY A 63 -3.19 8.80 13.96
N THR A 64 -3.27 9.69 14.95
CA THR A 64 -3.33 11.14 14.73
C THR A 64 -2.00 11.79 14.32
N ARG A 65 -0.88 11.05 14.36
CA ARG A 65 0.43 11.59 14.02
C ARG A 65 0.69 11.46 12.51
N ILE A 66 0.80 12.60 11.84
CA ILE A 66 1.25 12.67 10.45
C ILE A 66 2.72 12.27 10.36
N TYR A 67 3.03 11.32 9.50
CA TYR A 67 4.38 10.79 9.24
C TYR A 67 4.92 11.27 7.90
N SER A 68 4.06 11.33 6.87
CA SER A 68 4.37 11.81 5.52
C SER A 68 3.14 12.52 4.92
N GLY A 69 2.96 12.46 3.60
CA GLY A 69 1.73 12.87 2.93
C GLY A 69 1.23 11.79 1.96
N ILE A 70 0.03 11.99 1.41
CA ILE A 70 -0.62 11.04 0.49
C ILE A 70 0.19 10.80 -0.79
N GLY A 71 0.94 11.80 -1.25
CA GLY A 71 1.67 11.78 -2.53
C GLY A 71 0.77 11.42 -3.72
N GLY A 72 1.34 10.75 -4.71
CA GLY A 72 0.61 10.21 -5.87
C GLY A 72 0.19 8.74 -5.72
N GLN A 73 0.23 8.18 -4.51
CA GLN A 73 0.01 6.75 -4.30
C GLN A 73 -1.33 6.30 -4.90
N LEU A 74 -2.41 7.01 -4.59
CA LEU A 74 -3.74 6.67 -5.07
C LEU A 74 -3.83 6.79 -6.60
N ASP A 75 -3.16 7.77 -7.20
CA ASP A 75 -3.14 7.99 -8.65
C ASP A 75 -2.56 6.78 -9.38
N TYR A 76 -1.41 6.28 -8.90
CA TYR A 76 -0.76 5.11 -9.47
C TYR A 76 -1.46 3.79 -9.13
N VAL A 77 -2.12 3.71 -7.97
CA VAL A 77 -2.97 2.55 -7.65
C VAL A 77 -4.14 2.47 -8.64
N TYR A 78 -4.87 3.58 -8.82
CA TYR A 78 -6.01 3.61 -9.74
C TYR A 78 -5.56 3.45 -11.20
N GLY A 79 -4.55 4.20 -11.63
CA GLY A 79 -4.05 4.14 -13.00
C GLY A 79 -3.51 2.75 -13.38
N ALA A 80 -2.77 2.09 -12.49
CA ALA A 80 -2.27 0.74 -12.77
C ALA A 80 -3.38 -0.32 -12.74
N ALA A 81 -4.35 -0.22 -11.82
CA ALA A 81 -5.48 -1.14 -11.77
C ALA A 81 -6.39 -1.04 -13.01
N SER A 82 -6.49 0.15 -13.62
CA SER A 82 -7.26 0.40 -14.84
C SER A 82 -6.50 0.08 -16.14
N ALA A 83 -5.18 -0.12 -16.07
CA ALA A 83 -4.36 -0.41 -17.24
C ALA A 83 -4.58 -1.85 -17.75
N PRO A 84 -4.55 -2.10 -19.07
CA PRO A 84 -4.64 -3.46 -19.62
C PRO A 84 -3.50 -4.36 -19.10
N GLY A 85 -3.85 -5.37 -18.30
CA GLY A 85 -2.88 -6.28 -17.65
C GLY A 85 -2.10 -5.67 -16.48
N GLY A 86 -2.52 -4.49 -16.01
CA GLY A 86 -1.85 -3.76 -14.94
C GLY A 86 -2.06 -4.34 -13.55
N LYS A 87 -1.18 -3.93 -12.62
CA LYS A 87 -1.16 -4.39 -11.23
C LYS A 87 -0.80 -3.25 -10.29
N ALA A 88 -1.63 -3.02 -9.27
CA ALA A 88 -1.36 -2.14 -8.15
C ALA A 88 -0.97 -2.96 -6.92
N ILE A 89 0.28 -2.82 -6.49
CA ILE A 89 0.87 -3.56 -5.37
C ILE A 89 1.15 -2.60 -4.22
N MET A 90 0.69 -2.98 -3.04
CA MET A 90 1.05 -2.37 -1.77
C MET A 90 1.95 -3.34 -1.01
N ALA A 91 3.15 -2.89 -0.66
CA ALA A 91 4.15 -3.70 0.02
C ALA A 91 4.39 -3.18 1.45
N LEU A 92 4.45 -4.08 2.42
CA LEU A 92 4.82 -3.76 3.79
C LEU A 92 5.49 -4.97 4.44
N THR A 93 6.37 -4.73 5.40
CA THR A 93 6.77 -5.80 6.34
C THR A 93 5.54 -6.23 7.15
N SER A 94 5.42 -7.49 7.53
CA SER A 94 4.28 -7.95 8.33
C SER A 94 4.29 -7.37 9.75
N CYS A 95 5.48 -7.02 10.25
CA CYS A 95 5.69 -6.42 11.57
C CYS A 95 6.48 -5.11 11.51
N THR A 96 6.40 -4.31 12.58
CA THR A 96 7.34 -3.23 12.88
C THR A 96 8.66 -3.81 13.39
N GLY A 97 9.71 -2.98 13.48
CA GLY A 97 10.98 -3.39 14.09
C GLY A 97 10.87 -3.77 15.58
N LYS A 98 9.75 -3.46 16.24
CA LYS A 98 9.44 -3.86 17.62
C LYS A 98 8.61 -5.15 17.70
N GLY A 99 8.22 -5.72 16.57
CA GLY A 99 7.43 -6.94 16.48
C GLY A 99 5.91 -6.73 16.49
N ASP A 100 5.42 -5.49 16.45
CA ASP A 100 3.97 -5.20 16.35
C ASP A 100 3.45 -5.50 14.95
N SER A 101 2.27 -6.10 14.83
CA SER A 101 1.65 -6.37 13.52
C SER A 101 1.33 -5.08 12.77
N LYS A 102 1.60 -5.06 11.45
CA LYS A 102 1.14 -3.99 10.54
C LYS A 102 -0.14 -4.37 9.77
N ILE A 103 -0.53 -5.64 9.82
CA ILE A 103 -1.88 -6.09 9.46
C ILE A 103 -2.68 -6.08 10.76
N VAL A 104 -3.72 -5.26 10.83
CA VAL A 104 -4.41 -4.93 12.08
C VAL A 104 -5.91 -5.18 11.97
N PRO A 105 -6.64 -5.44 13.07
CA PRO A 105 -8.09 -5.53 13.02
C PRO A 105 -8.75 -4.22 12.61
N PHE A 106 -8.23 -3.12 13.15
CA PHE A 106 -8.66 -1.75 12.86
C PHE A 106 -7.43 -0.87 12.70
N LEU A 107 -7.49 0.09 11.78
CA LEU A 107 -6.51 1.16 11.72
C LEU A 107 -6.49 1.92 13.05
N LYS A 108 -5.33 2.46 13.41
CA LYS A 108 -5.19 3.26 14.64
C LYS A 108 -6.17 4.40 14.62
N GLN A 109 -6.76 4.70 15.78
CA GLN A 109 -7.71 5.79 15.90
C GLN A 109 -7.10 7.11 15.40
N GLY A 110 -7.81 7.74 14.45
CA GLY A 110 -7.36 8.98 13.80
C GLY A 110 -6.41 8.80 12.61
N ALA A 111 -6.05 7.56 12.24
CA ALA A 111 -5.25 7.30 11.04
C ALA A 111 -6.01 7.71 9.77
N GLY A 112 -5.30 8.36 8.85
CA GLY A 112 -5.78 8.75 7.54
C GLY A 112 -5.81 7.56 6.58
N VAL A 113 -6.99 7.26 6.02
CA VAL A 113 -7.12 6.27 4.94
C VAL A 113 -6.66 6.90 3.64
N VAL A 114 -5.50 6.47 3.13
CA VAL A 114 -4.93 6.96 1.86
C VAL A 114 -5.42 6.12 0.68
N THR A 115 -5.45 4.80 0.85
CA THR A 115 -6.00 3.87 -0.14
C THR A 115 -7.18 3.14 0.46
N THR A 116 -8.36 3.39 -0.08
CA THR A 116 -9.59 2.78 0.43
C THR A 116 -9.65 1.29 0.07
N ARG A 117 -10.46 0.55 0.83
CA ARG A 117 -10.75 -0.87 0.55
C ARG A 117 -11.30 -1.12 -0.86
N GLY A 118 -11.85 -0.11 -1.54
CA GLY A 118 -12.32 -0.22 -2.92
C GLY A 118 -11.20 -0.20 -3.95
N HIS A 119 -10.03 0.37 -3.62
CA HIS A 119 -8.92 0.54 -4.57
C HIS A 119 -7.82 -0.50 -4.42
N VAL A 120 -7.75 -1.17 -3.27
CA VAL A 120 -6.70 -2.15 -3.00
C VAL A 120 -6.81 -3.38 -3.90
N GLN A 121 -5.69 -3.80 -4.51
CA GLN A 121 -5.63 -4.96 -5.39
C GLN A 121 -4.73 -6.06 -4.83
N TYR A 122 -3.43 -5.79 -4.66
CA TYR A 122 -2.45 -6.74 -4.10
C TYR A 122 -1.76 -6.17 -2.87
N ILE A 123 -1.64 -6.99 -1.83
CA ILE A 123 -0.82 -6.74 -0.64
C ILE A 123 0.31 -7.75 -0.61
N VAL A 124 1.53 -7.31 -0.34
CA VAL A 124 2.72 -8.16 -0.28
C VAL A 124 3.45 -7.94 1.03
N THR A 125 3.77 -9.04 1.70
CA THR A 125 4.68 -9.09 2.85
C THR A 125 5.78 -10.11 2.59
N GLU A 126 6.71 -10.24 3.53
CA GLU A 126 7.71 -11.31 3.53
C GLU A 126 7.10 -12.74 3.64
N TYR A 127 5.80 -12.86 3.93
CA TYR A 127 5.08 -14.14 4.04
C TYR A 127 4.23 -14.50 2.82
N GLY A 128 4.10 -13.61 1.83
CA GLY A 128 3.41 -13.91 0.59
C GLY A 128 2.59 -12.75 0.01
N ILE A 129 1.62 -13.11 -0.83
CA ILE A 129 0.79 -12.18 -1.61
C ILE A 129 -0.68 -12.43 -1.27
N ALA A 130 -1.40 -11.37 -0.90
CA ALA A 130 -2.85 -11.36 -0.78
C ALA A 130 -3.45 -10.53 -1.92
N GLN A 131 -4.23 -11.17 -2.78
CA GLN A 131 -5.07 -10.45 -3.75
C GLN A 131 -6.42 -10.17 -3.09
N LEU A 132 -6.90 -8.92 -3.09
CA LEU A 132 -8.12 -8.48 -2.39
C LEU A 132 -9.24 -7.99 -3.34
N TRP A 133 -8.92 -7.75 -4.60
CA TRP A 133 -9.88 -7.25 -5.58
C TRP A 133 -10.95 -8.29 -5.89
N GLY A 134 -12.22 -7.90 -5.76
CA GLY A 134 -13.38 -8.78 -5.95
C GLY A 134 -13.70 -9.69 -4.77
N LYS A 135 -12.94 -9.64 -3.67
CA LYS A 135 -13.15 -10.49 -2.49
C LYS A 135 -14.07 -9.86 -1.45
N SER A 136 -14.88 -10.69 -0.80
CA SER A 136 -15.70 -10.33 0.36
C SER A 136 -14.84 -9.95 1.57
N LEU A 137 -15.42 -9.31 2.59
CA LEU A 137 -14.68 -8.98 3.82
C LEU A 137 -14.10 -10.23 4.52
N ARG A 138 -14.87 -11.33 4.52
CA ARG A 138 -14.44 -12.63 5.05
C ARG A 138 -13.22 -13.18 4.31
N GLN A 139 -13.25 -13.12 2.98
CA GLN A 139 -12.14 -13.55 2.13
C GLN A 139 -10.92 -12.64 2.27
N ARG A 140 -11.12 -11.33 2.38
CA ARG A 140 -10.02 -10.37 2.57
C ARG A 140 -9.30 -10.60 3.89
N ALA A 141 -10.05 -10.75 4.98
CA ALA A 141 -9.47 -11.07 6.28
C ALA A 141 -8.64 -12.36 6.21
N TYR A 142 -9.18 -13.40 5.56
CA TYR A 142 -8.49 -14.68 5.37
C TYR A 142 -7.15 -14.52 4.62
N GLU A 143 -7.15 -13.81 3.51
CA GLU A 143 -5.95 -13.57 2.70
C GLU A 143 -4.90 -12.74 3.43
N LEU A 144 -5.33 -11.68 4.12
CA LEU A 144 -4.44 -10.83 4.91
C LEU A 144 -3.80 -11.59 6.06
N ILE A 145 -4.58 -12.41 6.79
CA ILE A 145 -4.07 -13.24 7.89
C ILE A 145 -3.00 -14.22 7.39
N ASN A 146 -3.18 -14.82 6.21
CA ASN A 146 -2.20 -15.76 5.64
C ASN A 146 -0.85 -15.12 5.31
N ILE A 147 -0.83 -13.81 5.03
CA ILE A 147 0.41 -13.06 4.79
C ILE A 147 0.86 -12.26 6.03
N SER A 148 0.17 -12.39 7.16
CA SER A 148 0.62 -11.87 8.45
C SER A 148 1.72 -12.72 9.05
N HIS A 149 2.51 -12.11 9.94
CA HIS A 149 3.47 -12.83 10.77
C HIS A 149 2.79 -13.97 11.54
N PRO A 150 3.33 -15.21 11.56
CA PRO A 150 2.70 -16.36 12.20
C PRO A 150 2.25 -16.11 13.65
N LYS A 151 3.06 -15.40 14.43
CA LYS A 151 2.75 -14.98 15.82
C LYS A 151 1.44 -14.21 15.99
N HIS A 152 0.98 -13.48 14.97
CA HIS A 152 -0.20 -12.61 15.04
C HIS A 152 -1.44 -13.22 14.38
N ARG A 153 -1.33 -14.40 13.74
CA ARG A 153 -2.46 -14.96 12.97
C ARG A 153 -3.64 -15.32 13.85
N GLU A 154 -3.40 -16.00 14.96
CA GLU A 154 -4.44 -16.41 15.91
C GLU A 154 -5.21 -15.20 16.47
N SER A 155 -4.50 -14.14 16.88
CA SER A 155 -5.15 -12.93 17.40
C SER A 155 -5.95 -12.20 16.32
N LEU A 156 -5.43 -12.16 15.09
CA LEU A 156 -6.15 -11.59 13.95
C LEU A 156 -7.39 -12.41 13.56
N GLU A 157 -7.34 -13.74 13.59
CA GLU A 157 -8.49 -14.62 13.35
C GLU A 157 -9.59 -14.39 14.38
N LYS A 158 -9.21 -14.29 15.66
CA LYS A 158 -10.14 -13.97 16.74
C LYS A 158 -10.81 -12.62 16.52
N SER A 159 -10.03 -11.57 16.26
CA SER A 159 -10.59 -10.24 15.98
C SER A 159 -11.44 -10.22 14.71
N ALA A 160 -11.06 -10.97 13.67
CA ALA A 160 -11.85 -11.09 12.46
C ALA A 160 -13.23 -11.70 12.75
N PHE A 161 -13.30 -12.74 13.58
CA PHE A 161 -14.57 -13.34 14.00
C PHE A 161 -15.43 -12.35 14.80
N GLU A 162 -14.82 -11.59 15.72
CA GLU A 162 -15.52 -10.56 16.50
C GLU A 162 -16.10 -9.45 15.62
N ILE A 163 -15.38 -9.06 14.56
CA ILE A 163 -15.78 -7.99 13.62
C ILE A 163 -16.83 -8.47 12.60
N LEU A 164 -16.62 -9.66 12.04
CA LEU A 164 -17.38 -10.17 10.89
C LEU A 164 -18.51 -11.12 11.29
N HIS A 165 -18.58 -11.51 12.56
CA HIS A 165 -19.50 -12.52 13.09
C HIS A 165 -19.46 -13.85 12.34
N CYS A 166 -18.33 -14.16 11.70
CA CYS A 166 -18.06 -15.41 11.01
C CYS A 166 -16.55 -15.63 10.91
N MET A 167 -16.13 -16.90 10.79
CA MET A 167 -14.71 -17.23 10.62
C MET A 167 -14.21 -16.77 9.25
N PRO A 168 -13.02 -16.14 9.14
CA PRO A 168 -12.36 -15.90 7.86
C PRO A 168 -12.25 -17.20 7.05
N GLY A 169 -12.50 -17.12 5.74
CA GLY A 169 -12.50 -18.30 4.86
C GLY A 169 -12.31 -17.90 3.40
N LYS A 170 -11.99 -18.90 2.55
CA LYS A 170 -11.81 -18.71 1.10
C LYS A 170 -13.13 -18.63 0.35
N ASP A 171 -14.19 -19.13 0.96
CA ASP A 171 -15.53 -19.37 0.46
C ASP A 171 -16.48 -18.18 0.67
#